data_AF-A0A1F8M9A7-F1
#
_entry.id   AF-A0A1F8M9A7-F1
#
_cell.length_a   1.000
_cell.length_b   1.000
_cell.length_c   1.000
_cell.angle_alpha   90.00
_cell.angle_beta   90.00
_cell.angle_gamma   90.00
#
_symmetry.space_group_name_H-M   'P 1'
#
loop_
_entity.id
_entity.type
_entity.pdbx_description
1 polymer ?
#
loop_
_entity_poly.entity_id
_entity_poly.type
_entity_poly.pdbx_seq_one_letter_code
_entity_poly.pdbx_strand_id
1 'polypeptide(L)'
;MTLKTFMIITSIIAFIFGVAFIVAPTLSLNFYGVSVNVTGEFLGRYFGASLIGTAFLAWLTRNAPASETRRAILAALFVTMLLGFLVAVYDTFAGAGNPLVWLNVGIYLTLAIGFAYFAFMKADQP
;
A
#
# COMPACT_ATOMS: atom_id res chain seq x y z
N MET A 1 -17.99 -5.65 4.45
CA MET A 1 -17.38 -4.35 4.78
C MET A 1 -17.83 -3.29 3.77
N THR A 2 -17.98 -2.03 4.18
CA THR A 2 -18.30 -0.92 3.25
C THR A 2 -17.03 -0.37 2.59
N LEU A 3 -17.16 0.31 1.45
CA LEU A 3 -16.01 0.96 0.80
C LEU A 3 -15.33 1.97 1.74
N LYS A 4 -16.12 2.76 2.47
CA LYS A 4 -15.60 3.73 3.44
C LYS A 4 -14.69 3.09 4.48
N THR A 5 -15.14 2.00 5.10
CA THR A 5 -14.33 1.28 6.10
C THR A 5 -13.05 0.73 5.48
N PHE A 6 -13.13 0.18 4.27
CA PHE A 6 -11.96 -0.31 3.55
C PHE A 6 -10.93 0.79 3.29
N MET A 7 -11.39 1.95 2.78
CA MET A 7 -10.54 3.11 2.51
C MET A 7 -9.88 3.67 3.78
N ILE A 8 -10.59 3.64 4.92
CA ILE A 8 -10.02 4.03 6.22
C ILE A 8 -8.91 3.06 6.63
N ILE A 9 -9.13 1.75 6.52
CA ILE A 9 -8.11 0.74 6.86
C ILE A 9 -6.87 0.92 5.97
N THR A 10 -7.05 1.03 4.65
CA THR A 10 -5.94 1.28 3.72
C THR A 10 -5.17 2.54 4.09
N SER A 11 -5.89 3.62 4.43
CA SER A 11 -5.28 4.88 4.81
C SER A 11 -4.41 4.75 6.06
N ILE A 12 -4.91 4.08 7.11
CA ILE A 12 -4.18 3.89 8.36
C ILE A 12 -2.91 3.05 8.12
N ILE A 13 -3.02 1.94 7.40
CA ILE A 13 -1.88 1.07 7.08
C ILE A 13 -0.83 1.88 6.30
N ALA A 14 -1.22 2.51 5.19
CA ALA A 14 -0.30 3.28 4.36
C ALA A 14 0.33 4.45 5.12
N PHE A 15 -0.42 5.10 6.02
CA PHE A 15 0.09 6.19 6.84
C PHE A 15 1.17 5.71 7.83
N ILE A 16 0.91 4.63 8.56
CA ILE A 16 1.86 4.08 9.55
C ILE A 16 3.16 3.68 8.86
N PHE A 17 3.08 2.91 7.77
CA PHE A 17 4.26 2.52 7.01
C PHE A 17 4.96 3.73 6.38
N GLY A 18 4.19 4.66 5.80
CA GLY A 18 4.73 5.88 5.19
C GLY A 18 5.54 6.72 6.17
N VAL A 19 5.00 6.98 7.37
CA VAL A 19 5.71 7.73 8.42
C VAL A 19 6.95 6.97 8.88
N ALA A 20 6.84 5.67 9.12
CA ALA A 20 7.97 4.85 9.57
C ALA A 20 9.15 4.90 8.57
N PHE A 21 8.86 4.74 7.27
CA PHE A 21 9.86 4.79 6.22
C PHE A 21 10.46 6.18 5.99
N ILE A 22 9.71 7.27 6.21
CA ILE A 22 10.23 8.64 6.11
C ILE A 22 11.16 8.96 7.30
N VAL A 23 10.69 8.69 8.52
CA VAL A 23 11.37 9.12 9.75
C VAL A 23 12.54 8.20 10.09
N ALA A 24 12.34 6.89 9.94
CA ALA A 24 13.29 5.87 10.36
C ALA A 24 13.36 4.70 9.37
N PRO A 25 13.84 4.93 8.12
CA PRO A 25 13.91 3.89 7.09
C PRO A 25 14.78 2.70 7.51
N THR A 26 15.93 2.95 8.13
CA THR A 26 16.85 1.90 8.58
C THR A 26 16.21 1.03 9.66
N LEU A 27 15.54 1.64 10.64
CA LEU A 27 14.81 0.88 11.67
C LEU A 27 13.66 0.08 11.06
N SER A 28 12.92 0.66 10.11
CA SER A 28 11.81 0.01 9.43
C SER A 28 12.27 -1.24 8.68
N LEU A 29 13.41 -1.18 7.99
CA LEU A 29 13.99 -2.29 7.23
C LEU A 29 14.68 -3.34 8.13
N ASN A 30 15.24 -2.92 9.27
CA ASN A 30 15.85 -3.83 10.23
C ASN A 30 14.85 -4.84 10.82
N PHE A 31 13.56 -4.50 10.93
CA PHE A 31 12.53 -5.48 11.33
C PHE A 31 12.46 -6.67 10.35
N TYR A 32 12.71 -6.42 9.08
CA TYR A 32 12.81 -7.44 8.03
C TYR A 32 14.20 -8.06 7.94
N GLY A 33 15.14 -7.73 8.84
CA GLY A 33 16.51 -8.22 8.80
C GLY A 33 17.37 -7.60 7.69
N VAL A 34 16.92 -6.51 7.08
CA VAL A 34 17.59 -5.86 5.94
C VAL A 34 18.38 -4.64 6.40
N SER A 35 19.68 -4.66 6.17
CA SER A 35 20.55 -3.48 6.31
C SER A 35 20.60 -2.70 5.00
N VAL A 36 20.62 -1.36 5.09
CA VAL A 36 20.71 -0.48 3.92
C VAL A 36 21.90 0.48 4.01
N ASN A 37 22.42 0.86 2.84
CA ASN A 37 23.33 1.99 2.71
C ASN A 37 22.53 3.30 2.58
N VAL A 38 23.24 4.43 2.53
CA VAL A 38 22.63 5.78 2.41
C VAL A 38 21.65 5.89 1.24
N THR A 39 21.99 5.30 0.08
CA THR A 39 21.11 5.27 -1.09
C THR A 39 19.81 4.52 -0.81
N GLY A 40 19.90 3.34 -0.19
CA GLY A 40 18.73 2.55 0.23
C GLY A 40 17.86 3.28 1.23
N GLU A 41 18.46 4.05 2.15
CA GLU A 41 17.67 4.87 3.08
C GLU A 41 16.86 5.95 2.37
N PHE A 42 17.46 6.69 1.43
CA PHE A 42 16.73 7.72 0.67
C PHE A 42 15.62 7.10 -0.19
N LEU A 43 15.87 5.95 -0.83
CA LEU A 43 14.83 5.20 -1.55
C LEU A 43 13.70 4.77 -0.60
N GLY A 44 14.03 4.31 0.61
CA GLY A 44 13.05 4.03 1.66
C GLY A 44 12.20 5.25 1.98
N ARG A 45 12.80 6.44 2.11
CA ARG A 45 12.06 7.70 2.36
C ARG A 45 11.16 8.10 1.19
N TYR A 46 11.61 7.95 -0.05
CA TYR A 46 10.79 8.19 -1.23
C TYR A 46 9.60 7.22 -1.33
N PHE A 47 9.82 5.96 -0.99
CA PHE A 47 8.75 4.98 -0.87
C PHE A 47 7.77 5.34 0.27
N GLY A 48 8.28 5.78 1.42
CA GLY A 48 7.43 6.29 2.50
C GLY A 48 6.58 7.49 2.05
N ALA A 49 7.14 8.42 1.28
CA ALA A 49 6.41 9.55 0.72
C ALA A 49 5.28 9.13 -0.23
N SER A 50 5.50 8.11 -1.08
CA SER A 50 4.44 7.58 -1.94
C SER A 50 3.32 6.93 -1.14
N LEU A 51 3.64 6.20 -0.07
CA LEU A 51 2.66 5.63 0.86
C LEU A 51 1.85 6.70 1.60
N ILE A 52 2.47 7.82 2.02
CA ILE A 52 1.73 8.95 2.58
C ILE A 52 0.74 9.52 1.56
N GLY A 53 1.17 9.69 0.30
CA GLY A 53 0.27 10.09 -0.78
C GLY A 53 -0.93 9.15 -0.94
N THR A 54 -0.67 7.83 -0.96
CA THR A 54 -1.72 6.80 -0.97
C THR A 54 -2.64 6.89 0.25
N ALA A 55 -2.08 7.12 1.44
CA ALA A 55 -2.84 7.23 2.68
C ALA A 55 -3.83 8.40 2.65
N PHE A 56 -3.37 9.57 2.20
CA PHE A 56 -4.21 10.75 2.07
C PHE A 56 -5.23 10.60 0.93
N LEU A 57 -4.85 10.01 -0.20
CA LEU A 57 -5.79 9.72 -1.28
C LEU A 57 -6.93 8.83 -0.79
N ALA A 58 -6.62 7.73 -0.10
CA ALA A 58 -7.60 6.83 0.48
C ALA A 58 -8.48 7.53 1.53
N TRP A 59 -7.87 8.33 2.41
CA TRP A 59 -8.61 9.10 3.41
C TRP A 59 -9.58 10.08 2.76
N LEU A 60 -9.09 10.98 1.91
CA LEU A 60 -9.88 12.08 1.35
C LEU A 60 -11.02 11.58 0.48
N THR A 61 -10.85 10.44 -0.19
CA THR A 61 -11.84 9.88 -1.12
C THR A 61 -12.77 8.84 -0.48
N ARG A 62 -12.62 8.55 0.83
CA ARG A 62 -13.41 7.51 1.54
C ARG A 62 -14.94 7.72 1.53
N ASN A 63 -15.40 8.96 1.35
CA ASN A 63 -16.82 9.31 1.26
C ASN A 63 -17.23 9.74 -0.16
N ALA A 64 -16.39 9.52 -1.18
CA ALA A 64 -16.72 9.91 -2.54
C ALA A 64 -17.99 9.18 -3.02
N PRO A 65 -18.95 9.89 -3.63
CA PRO A 65 -20.14 9.26 -4.20
C PRO A 65 -19.78 8.39 -5.40
N ALA A 66 -20.71 7.52 -5.80
CA ALA A 66 -20.56 6.75 -7.03
C ALA A 66 -20.35 7.68 -8.22
N SER A 67 -19.23 7.50 -8.91
CA SER A 67 -18.83 8.31 -10.07
C SER A 67 -17.71 7.61 -10.81
N GLU A 68 -17.51 7.98 -12.07
CA GLU A 68 -16.35 7.54 -12.86
C GLU A 68 -15.03 7.89 -12.18
N THR A 69 -14.95 9.09 -11.56
CA THR A 69 -13.78 9.52 -10.79
C THR A 69 -13.49 8.59 -9.63
N ARG A 70 -14.51 8.20 -8.83
CA ARG A 70 -14.34 7.24 -7.74
C ARG A 70 -13.81 5.90 -8.27
N ARG A 71 -14.38 5.40 -9.37
CA ARG A 71 -13.94 4.14 -9.98
C ARG A 71 -12.49 4.21 -10.48
N ALA A 72 -12.10 5.32 -11.11
CA ALA A 72 -10.72 5.54 -11.55
C ALA A 72 -9.73 5.56 -10.37
N ILE A 73 -10.08 6.20 -9.25
CA ILE A 73 -9.28 6.20 -8.02
C ILE A 73 -9.11 4.78 -7.48
N LEU A 74 -10.19 3.99 -7.42
CA LEU A 74 -10.12 2.61 -6.92
C LEU A 74 -9.28 1.72 -7.85
N ALA A 75 -9.38 1.90 -9.17
CA ALA A 75 -8.57 1.17 -10.14
C ALA A 75 -7.08 1.55 -10.03
N ALA A 76 -6.76 2.84 -9.84
CA ALA A 76 -5.38 3.28 -9.61
C ALA A 76 -4.80 2.66 -8.32
N LEU A 77 -5.56 2.68 -7.22
CA LEU A 77 -5.16 2.05 -5.96
C LEU A 77 -5.01 0.53 -6.11
N PHE A 78 -5.87 -0.14 -6.88
CA PHE A 78 -5.71 -1.54 -7.24
C PHE A 78 -4.36 -1.81 -7.91
N VAL A 79 -4.01 -1.03 -8.95
CA VAL A 79 -2.73 -1.19 -9.66
C VAL A 79 -1.55 -0.98 -8.71
N THR A 80 -1.60 0.04 -7.85
CA THR A 80 -0.56 0.27 -6.84
C THR A 80 -0.39 -0.95 -5.92
N MET A 81 -1.50 -1.53 -5.42
CA MET A 81 -1.42 -2.68 -4.52
C MET A 81 -0.97 -3.96 -5.25
N LEU A 82 -1.41 -4.16 -6.50
CA LEU A 82 -1.02 -5.31 -7.30
C LEU A 82 0.49 -5.28 -7.62
N LEU A 83 1.03 -4.13 -8.04
CA LEU A 83 2.46 -4.01 -8.31
C LEU A 83 3.28 -4.16 -7.02
N GLY A 84 2.81 -3.60 -5.90
CA GLY A 84 3.41 -3.81 -4.58
C GLY A 84 3.42 -5.29 -4.17
N PHE A 85 2.33 -6.02 -4.44
CA PHE A 85 2.25 -7.47 -4.22
C PHE A 85 3.30 -8.23 -5.04
N LEU A 86 3.43 -7.94 -6.34
CA LEU A 86 4.41 -8.60 -7.19
C LEU A 86 5.85 -8.34 -6.71
N VAL A 87 6.15 -7.11 -6.29
CA VAL A 87 7.45 -6.76 -5.70
C VAL A 87 7.67 -7.48 -4.38
N ALA A 88 6.68 -7.55 -3.50
CA ALA A 88 6.80 -8.24 -2.21
C ALA A 88 7.02 -9.75 -2.38
N VAL A 89 6.36 -10.37 -3.36
CA VAL A 89 6.61 -11.78 -3.72
C VAL A 89 8.03 -11.96 -4.24
N TYR A 90 8.48 -11.08 -5.14
CA TYR A 90 9.84 -11.13 -5.65
C TYR A 90 10.89 -10.96 -4.53
N ASP A 91 10.70 -9.99 -3.63
CA ASP A 91 11.55 -9.74 -2.47
C ASP A 91 11.62 -10.95 -1.52
N THR A 92 10.52 -11.68 -1.36
CA THR A 92 10.49 -12.90 -0.53
C THR A 92 11.43 -13.99 -1.04
N PHE A 93 11.64 -14.10 -2.36
CA PHE A 93 12.46 -15.15 -2.95
C PHE A 93 13.85 -14.69 -3.37
N ALA A 94 14.01 -13.43 -3.77
CA ALA A 94 15.24 -12.86 -4.28
C ALA A 94 15.92 -11.89 -3.29
N GLY A 95 15.20 -11.43 -2.27
CA GLY A 95 15.69 -10.50 -1.27
C GLY A 95 16.47 -11.15 -0.15
N ALA A 96 17.06 -10.31 0.70
CA ALA A 96 17.86 -10.72 1.85
C ALA A 96 17.06 -10.70 3.17
N GLY A 97 15.75 -10.48 3.10
CA GLY A 97 14.90 -10.32 4.26
C GLY A 97 14.63 -11.63 5.00
N ASN A 98 14.21 -11.51 6.26
CA ASN A 98 13.75 -12.59 7.10
C ASN A 98 12.28 -12.97 6.77
N PRO A 99 11.70 -14.01 7.38
CA PRO A 99 10.32 -14.44 7.10
C PRO A 99 9.23 -13.38 7.33
N LEU A 100 9.51 -12.28 8.04
CA LEU A 100 8.54 -11.20 8.24
C LEU A 100 8.16 -10.50 6.92
N VAL A 101 8.96 -10.62 5.86
CA VAL A 101 8.63 -10.08 4.52
C VAL A 101 7.28 -10.62 3.99
N TRP A 102 6.88 -11.82 4.39
CA TRP A 102 5.56 -12.37 4.06
C TRP A 102 4.38 -11.52 4.57
N LEU A 103 4.58 -10.71 5.62
CA LEU A 103 3.59 -9.74 6.08
C LEU A 103 3.23 -8.76 4.95
N ASN A 104 4.24 -8.25 4.23
CA ASN A 104 4.02 -7.31 3.13
C ASN A 104 3.25 -7.99 1.98
N VAL A 105 3.58 -9.25 1.67
CA VAL A 105 2.85 -10.05 0.68
C VAL A 105 1.37 -10.15 1.06
N GLY A 106 1.08 -10.50 2.31
CA GLY A 106 -0.28 -10.62 2.83
C GLY A 106 -1.06 -9.30 2.78
N ILE A 107 -0.44 -8.19 3.21
CA ILE A 107 -1.04 -6.85 3.18
C ILE A 107 -1.36 -6.45 1.74
N TYR A 108 -0.39 -6.49 0.84
CA TYR A 108 -0.59 -6.07 -0.55
C TYR A 108 -1.63 -6.93 -1.26
N LEU A 109 -1.59 -8.25 -1.08
CA LEU A 109 -2.57 -9.16 -1.67
C LEU A 109 -3.99 -8.84 -1.19
N THR A 110 -4.16 -8.70 0.13
CA THR A 110 -5.48 -8.43 0.73
C THR A 110 -6.05 -7.10 0.24
N LEU A 111 -5.22 -6.06 0.18
CA LEU A 111 -5.64 -4.75 -0.33
C LEU A 111 -5.91 -4.79 -1.83
N ALA A 112 -5.09 -5.47 -2.63
CA ALA A 112 -5.31 -5.62 -4.06
C ALA A 112 -6.65 -6.32 -4.35
N ILE A 113 -6.96 -7.42 -3.66
CA ILE A 113 -8.25 -8.11 -3.78
C ILE A 113 -9.40 -7.17 -3.40
N GLY A 114 -9.27 -6.43 -2.29
CA GLY A 114 -10.28 -5.47 -1.85
C GLY A 114 -10.54 -4.37 -2.88
N PHE A 115 -9.49 -3.76 -3.44
CA PHE A 115 -9.64 -2.74 -4.48
C PHE A 115 -10.20 -3.32 -5.77
N ALA A 116 -9.79 -4.51 -6.20
CA ALA A 116 -10.36 -5.19 -7.37
C ALA A 116 -11.88 -5.41 -7.21
N TYR A 117 -12.29 -5.89 -6.03
CA TYR A 117 -13.71 -6.09 -5.71
C TYR A 117 -14.50 -4.78 -5.81
N PHE A 118 -14.02 -3.70 -5.18
CA PHE A 118 -14.74 -2.41 -5.20
C PHE A 118 -14.65 -1.68 -6.54
N ALA A 119 -13.58 -1.86 -7.33
CA ALA A 119 -13.40 -1.19 -8.61
C ALA A 119 -14.16 -1.86 -9.76
N PHE A 120 -14.28 -3.21 -9.74
CA PHE A 120 -14.73 -3.98 -10.91
C PHE A 120 -15.94 -4.88 -10.66
N MET A 121 -16.12 -5.40 -9.45
CA MET A 121 -17.20 -6.36 -9.16
C MET A 121 -18.41 -5.70 -8.51
N LYS A 122 -18.18 -4.79 -7.56
CA LYS A 122 -19.21 -3.99 -6.89
C LYS A 122 -19.33 -2.59 -7.50
N ALA A 123 -19.12 -2.48 -8.82
CA ALA A 123 -19.24 -1.20 -9.49
C ALA A 123 -20.71 -0.75 -9.46
N ASP A 124 -21.03 0.21 -8.59
CA ASP A 124 -22.29 0.96 -8.69
C ASP A 124 -22.24 1.74 -10.02
N GLN A 125 -23.20 1.49 -10.91
CA GLN A 125 -23.35 2.32 -12.12
C GLN A 125 -23.69 3.75 -11.69
N PRO A 126 -23.07 4.78 -12.29
CA PRO A 126 -23.40 6.17 -11.99
C PRO A 126 -24.87 6.48 -12.30
#